data_AF-A0A5N7CFH3-F1
#
_entry.id   AF-A0A5N7CFH3-F1
#
_cell.length_a   1.000
_cell.length_b   1.000
_cell.length_c   1.000
_cell.angle_alpha   90.00
_cell.angle_beta   90.00
_cell.angle_gamma   90.00
#
_symmetry.space_group_name_H-M   'P 1'
#
loop_
_entity.id
_entity.type
_entity.pdbx_description
1 polymer ?
#
loop_
_entity_poly.entity_id
_entity_poly.type
_entity_poly.pdbx_seq_one_letter_code
_entity_poly.pdbx_strand_id
1 'polypeptide(L)'
;MASSLPGSVLASTVTFDDLYSANTIAKLLAAVPPAEHGALHFTAEALLGAAFLMRKLKADNFKYPFKELDTPYQYAYQLMGQEELSKQHTYSIMAAEGRLDSFNHFMVGKIMKTSNTPDRLKVQGYYLQSVLNEAGDASSATTVDIGGGRGEPLLDIKAAYPELQASDLAVQAFNQDIIEVSGVTLATWNYKEEHWPWNTHWLQQ
;
A
#
# COMPACT_ATOMS: atom_id res chain seq x y z
N MET A 1 3.89 42.31 -28.96
CA MET A 1 5.14 41.52 -28.98
C MET A 1 6.06 42.18 -27.97
N ALA A 2 6.58 41.56 -26.92
CA ALA A 2 7.06 40.19 -26.79
C ALA A 2 6.56 39.51 -25.51
N SER A 3 6.30 38.22 -25.64
CA SER A 3 6.06 37.25 -24.57
C SER A 3 7.37 36.94 -23.84
N SER A 4 7.39 37.05 -22.51
CA SER A 4 8.40 36.34 -21.69
C SER A 4 7.83 35.00 -21.24
N LEU A 5 8.52 33.93 -21.64
CA LEU A 5 8.25 32.55 -21.23
C LEU A 5 8.60 32.35 -19.74
N PRO A 6 7.94 31.40 -19.04
CA PRO A 6 8.27 31.06 -17.66
C PRO A 6 9.56 30.22 -17.63
N GLY A 7 10.67 30.84 -17.25
CA GLY A 7 11.95 30.18 -17.08
C GLY A 7 12.14 29.64 -15.66
N SER A 8 12.53 28.36 -15.58
CA SER A 8 13.19 27.69 -14.44
C SER A 8 12.31 27.20 -13.26
N VAL A 9 11.93 25.92 -13.32
CA VAL A 9 11.38 25.11 -12.20
C VAL A 9 12.51 24.49 -11.34
N LEU A 10 13.76 24.96 -11.45
CA LEU A 10 14.91 24.40 -10.70
C LEU A 10 15.75 25.50 -10.04
N ALA A 11 15.12 26.36 -9.24
CA ALA A 11 15.87 27.30 -8.42
C ALA A 11 16.52 26.56 -7.24
N SER A 12 17.83 26.33 -7.37
CA SER A 12 18.74 25.85 -6.34
C SER A 12 18.70 26.74 -5.09
N THR A 13 18.35 26.18 -3.94
CA THR A 13 18.45 26.81 -2.61
C THR A 13 19.89 26.77 -2.10
N VAL A 14 20.69 27.75 -2.50
CA VAL A 14 21.89 28.17 -1.75
C VAL A 14 21.71 29.65 -1.48
N THR A 15 21.39 30.00 -0.23
CA THR A 15 21.50 31.38 0.23
C THR A 15 22.90 31.57 0.80
N PHE A 16 23.52 32.73 0.55
CA PHE A 16 24.88 33.04 1.01
C PHE A 16 25.11 32.62 2.49
N ASP A 17 26.30 32.10 2.78
CA ASP A 17 26.77 31.60 4.09
C ASP A 17 26.02 30.40 4.67
N ASP A 18 26.14 29.20 4.07
CA ASP A 18 25.71 27.92 4.66
C ASP A 18 24.26 27.87 5.21
N LEU A 19 23.40 28.79 4.77
CA LEU A 19 22.01 28.88 5.18
C LEU A 19 21.13 28.13 4.17
N TYR A 20 20.26 27.26 4.68
CA TYR A 20 19.29 26.49 3.91
C TYR A 20 17.87 26.96 4.23
N SER A 21 17.01 27.06 3.21
CA SER A 21 15.59 27.34 3.39
C SER A 21 14.74 26.25 2.74
N ALA A 22 13.59 25.95 3.35
CA ALA A 22 12.69 24.93 2.85
C ALA A 22 12.11 25.34 1.49
N ASN A 23 12.48 24.61 0.44
CA ASN A 23 11.87 24.74 -0.88
C ASN A 23 10.48 24.07 -0.92
N THR A 24 9.80 24.13 -2.07
CA THR A 24 8.45 23.58 -2.25
C THR A 24 8.37 22.09 -1.94
N ILE A 25 9.41 21.31 -2.26
CA ILE A 25 9.44 19.86 -2.00
C ILE A 25 9.57 19.60 -0.50
N ALA A 26 10.47 20.29 0.18
CA ALA A 26 10.64 20.15 1.63
C ALA A 26 9.35 20.51 2.39
N LYS A 27 8.67 21.57 1.95
CA LYS A 27 7.36 21.96 2.51
C LYS A 27 6.27 20.93 2.24
N LEU A 28 6.26 20.33 1.04
CA LEU A 28 5.30 19.28 0.68
C LEU A 28 5.51 18.01 1.52
N LEU A 29 6.75 17.57 1.70
CA LEU A 29 7.08 16.42 2.54
C LEU A 29 6.62 16.64 3.99
N ALA A 30 6.89 17.82 4.55
CA ALA A 30 6.44 18.18 5.90
C ALA A 30 4.90 18.25 6.02
N ALA A 31 4.20 18.65 4.95
CA ALA A 31 2.74 18.75 4.93
C ALA A 31 2.03 17.40 4.73
N VAL A 32 2.77 16.36 4.31
CA VAL A 32 2.23 15.01 4.04
C VAL A 32 3.04 14.01 4.86
N PRO A 33 2.76 13.84 6.17
CA PRO A 33 3.57 13.01 7.06
C PRO A 33 3.86 11.59 6.52
N PRO A 34 2.94 10.91 5.81
CA PRO A 34 3.23 9.61 5.23
C PRO A 34 4.23 9.61 4.06
N ALA A 35 4.51 10.76 3.45
CA ALA A 35 5.44 10.88 2.33
C ALA A 35 6.88 10.59 2.76
N GLU A 36 7.27 10.92 3.99
CA GLU A 36 8.59 10.58 4.53
C GLU A 36 8.76 9.06 4.66
N HIS A 37 7.74 8.39 5.21
CA HIS A 37 7.70 6.93 5.30
C HIS A 37 7.73 6.26 3.92
N GLY A 38 7.03 6.83 2.94
CA GLY A 38 7.08 6.37 1.56
C GLY A 38 8.46 6.55 0.93
N ALA A 39 9.11 7.69 1.14
CA ALA A 39 10.47 7.93 0.67
C ALA A 39 11.46 6.92 1.26
N LEU A 40 11.36 6.63 2.56
CA LEU A 40 12.14 5.57 3.21
C LEU A 40 11.86 4.21 2.59
N HIS A 41 10.60 3.87 2.32
CA HIS A 41 10.24 2.59 1.72
C HIS A 41 10.83 2.41 0.31
N PHE A 42 10.73 3.44 -0.54
CA PHE A 42 11.29 3.36 -1.89
C PHE A 42 12.83 3.30 -1.88
N THR A 43 13.47 3.97 -0.92
CA THR A 43 14.94 4.00 -0.84
C THR A 43 15.52 2.74 -0.22
N ALA A 44 14.88 2.14 0.79
CA ALA A 44 15.38 0.95 1.45
C ALA A 44 15.00 -0.35 0.71
N GLU A 45 13.78 -0.47 0.22
CA GLU A 45 13.31 -1.71 -0.41
C GLU A 45 13.40 -1.67 -1.94
N ALA A 46 12.72 -0.71 -2.57
CA ALA A 46 12.60 -0.69 -4.03
C ALA A 46 13.94 -0.41 -4.72
N LEU A 47 14.71 0.56 -4.22
CA LEU A 47 16.01 0.91 -4.78
C LEU A 47 17.03 -0.21 -4.58
N LEU A 48 16.99 -0.93 -3.45
CA LEU A 48 17.84 -2.10 -3.23
C LEU A 48 17.53 -3.20 -4.26
N GLY A 49 16.25 -3.54 -4.43
CA GLY A 49 15.84 -4.51 -5.45
C GLY A 49 16.25 -4.09 -6.87
N ALA A 50 16.06 -2.81 -7.21
CA ALA A 50 16.42 -2.26 -8.52
C ALA A 50 17.94 -2.29 -8.75
N ALA A 51 18.75 -1.93 -7.75
CA ALA A 51 20.20 -1.93 -7.85
C ALA A 51 20.77 -3.34 -8.12
N PHE A 52 20.09 -4.39 -7.65
CA PHE A 52 20.52 -5.78 -7.82
C PHE A 52 19.80 -6.52 -8.96
N LEU A 53 18.80 -5.91 -9.60
CA LEU A 53 18.00 -6.51 -10.67
C LEU A 53 18.87 -7.12 -11.79
N MET A 54 19.76 -6.32 -12.37
CA MET A 54 20.61 -6.79 -13.47
C MET A 54 21.62 -7.86 -13.04
N ARG A 55 22.08 -7.81 -11.77
CA ARG A 55 22.98 -8.84 -11.24
C ARG A 55 22.26 -10.16 -11.06
N LYS A 56 21.03 -10.13 -10.53
CA LYS A 56 20.17 -11.30 -10.38
C LYS A 56 19.82 -11.90 -11.74
N LEU A 57 19.39 -11.08 -12.71
CA LEU A 57 19.13 -11.55 -14.08
C LEU A 57 20.36 -12.23 -14.68
N LYS A 58 21.55 -11.63 -14.57
CA LYS A 58 22.78 -12.26 -15.09
C LYS A 58 23.11 -13.57 -14.39
N ALA A 59 22.99 -13.64 -13.06
CA ALA A 59 23.22 -14.85 -12.29
C ALA A 59 22.27 -15.99 -12.69
N ASP A 60 21.06 -15.65 -13.11
CA ASP A 60 20.01 -16.58 -13.50
C ASP A 60 19.91 -16.83 -15.01
N ASN A 61 20.87 -16.38 -15.83
CA ASN A 61 20.76 -16.41 -17.29
C ASN A 61 19.44 -15.80 -17.82
N PHE A 62 19.07 -14.65 -17.26
CA PHE A 62 17.90 -13.83 -17.62
C PHE A 62 16.55 -14.53 -17.42
N LYS A 63 16.45 -15.47 -16.48
CA LYS A 63 15.18 -16.09 -16.10
C LYS A 63 14.21 -15.06 -15.52
N TYR A 64 12.99 -15.07 -16.02
CA TYR A 64 11.87 -14.21 -15.59
C TYR A 64 10.53 -14.91 -15.92
N PRO A 65 9.45 -14.74 -15.14
CA PRO A 65 9.35 -13.97 -13.89
C PRO A 65 10.14 -14.58 -12.74
N PHE A 66 10.50 -13.75 -11.76
CA PHE A 66 11.11 -14.20 -10.52
C PHE A 66 10.13 -15.02 -9.69
N LYS A 67 10.63 -16.02 -8.97
CA LYS A 67 9.82 -16.80 -8.03
C LYS A 67 9.70 -16.05 -6.70
N GLU A 68 8.68 -16.40 -5.93
CA GLU A 68 8.58 -15.94 -4.54
C GLU A 68 9.85 -16.34 -3.77
N LEU A 69 10.34 -15.44 -2.91
CA LEU A 69 11.60 -15.58 -2.15
C LEU A 69 12.87 -15.72 -3.00
N ASP A 70 12.79 -15.55 -4.32
CA ASP A 70 13.93 -15.64 -5.23
C ASP A 70 13.91 -14.44 -6.20
N THR A 71 13.91 -13.24 -5.62
CA THR A 71 13.87 -11.97 -6.34
C THR A 71 15.21 -11.23 -6.21
N PRO A 72 15.43 -10.12 -6.95
CA PRO A 72 16.60 -9.27 -6.75
C PRO A 72 16.78 -8.77 -5.31
N TYR A 73 15.70 -8.67 -4.54
CA TYR A 73 15.75 -8.24 -3.15
C TYR A 73 16.39 -9.31 -2.25
N GLN A 74 15.93 -10.56 -2.32
CA GLN A 74 16.57 -11.69 -1.61
C GLN A 74 18.00 -11.91 -2.07
N TYR A 75 18.25 -11.78 -3.38
CA TYR A 75 19.59 -11.87 -3.94
C TYR A 75 20.54 -10.78 -3.40
N ALA A 76 20.03 -9.56 -3.16
CA ALA A 76 20.82 -8.51 -2.53
C ALA A 76 21.25 -8.91 -1.11
N TYR A 77 20.34 -9.40 -0.26
CA TYR A 77 20.69 -9.87 1.09
C TYR A 77 21.68 -11.03 1.07
N GLN A 78 21.54 -11.96 0.11
CA GLN A 78 22.52 -13.03 -0.08
C GLN A 78 23.92 -12.47 -0.36
N LEU A 79 24.03 -11.52 -1.29
CA LEU A 79 25.32 -10.90 -1.63
C LEU A 79 25.88 -10.00 -0.53
N MET A 80 25.04 -9.51 0.38
CA MET A 80 25.45 -8.77 1.59
C MET A 80 25.85 -9.70 2.75
N GLY A 81 25.81 -11.04 2.56
CA GLY A 81 26.15 -12.02 3.59
C GLY A 81 25.05 -12.26 4.63
N GLN A 82 23.83 -11.77 4.36
CA GLN A 82 22.68 -11.90 5.26
C GLN A 82 21.83 -13.11 4.87
N GLU A 83 22.39 -14.32 5.07
CA GLU A 83 21.79 -15.58 4.62
C GLU A 83 20.40 -15.84 5.20
N GLU A 84 20.17 -15.47 6.47
CA GLU A 84 18.88 -15.69 7.10
C GLU A 84 17.81 -14.73 6.60
N LEU A 85 18.19 -13.50 6.23
CA LEU A 85 17.25 -12.54 5.64
C LEU A 85 16.96 -12.88 4.16
N SER A 86 17.93 -13.40 3.42
CA SER A 86 17.72 -13.76 2.01
C SER A 86 16.70 -14.88 1.79
N LYS A 87 16.40 -15.68 2.82
CA LYS A 87 15.38 -16.73 2.79
C LYS A 87 13.98 -16.23 3.15
N GLN A 88 13.83 -14.95 3.51
CA GLN A 88 12.60 -14.40 4.05
C GLN A 88 11.81 -13.57 3.05
N HIS A 89 10.50 -13.49 3.28
CA HIS A 89 9.63 -12.59 2.54
C HIS A 89 9.93 -11.13 2.89
N THR A 90 9.74 -10.20 1.95
CA THR A 90 10.05 -8.77 2.13
C THR A 90 9.45 -8.18 3.42
N TYR A 91 8.18 -8.50 3.73
CA TYR A 91 7.55 -8.09 4.99
C TYR A 91 8.25 -8.61 6.25
N SER A 92 8.72 -9.86 6.23
CA SER A 92 9.46 -10.45 7.35
C SER A 92 10.83 -9.79 7.51
N ILE A 93 11.51 -9.47 6.40
CA ILE A 93 12.76 -8.71 6.41
C ILE A 93 12.52 -7.31 7.00
N MET A 94 11.49 -6.59 6.55
CA MET A 94 11.15 -5.28 7.09
C MET A 94 10.81 -5.35 8.59
N ALA A 95 10.13 -6.40 9.04
CA ALA A 95 9.88 -6.61 10.48
C ALA A 95 11.18 -6.86 11.26
N ALA A 96 12.03 -7.77 10.78
CA ALA A 96 13.30 -8.12 11.41
C ALA A 96 14.28 -6.94 11.49
N GLU A 97 14.21 -6.02 10.53
CA GLU A 97 15.05 -4.83 10.48
C GLU A 97 14.35 -3.56 11.01
N GLY A 98 13.20 -3.70 11.68
CA GLY A 98 12.53 -2.60 12.39
C GLY A 98 11.89 -1.53 11.48
N ARG A 99 11.59 -1.86 10.22
CA ARG A 99 11.01 -0.94 9.22
C ARG A 99 9.52 -1.15 8.97
N LEU A 100 8.91 -2.21 9.51
CA LEU A 100 7.51 -2.51 9.26
C LEU A 100 6.55 -1.40 9.75
N ASP A 101 6.85 -0.76 10.88
CA ASP A 101 6.04 0.35 11.40
C ASP A 101 6.04 1.55 10.44
N SER A 102 7.22 1.90 9.92
CA SER A 102 7.36 2.94 8.91
C SER A 102 6.56 2.58 7.65
N PHE A 103 6.65 1.34 7.18
CA PHE A 103 5.86 0.86 6.06
C PHE A 103 4.34 0.98 6.34
N ASN A 104 3.88 0.64 7.55
CA ASN A 104 2.48 0.79 7.93
C ASN A 104 2.04 2.26 7.88
N HIS A 105 2.85 3.20 8.37
CA HIS A 105 2.57 4.63 8.26
C HIS A 105 2.53 5.12 6.81
N PHE A 106 3.41 4.61 5.94
CA PHE A 106 3.36 4.87 4.51
C PHE A 106 2.05 4.36 3.88
N MET A 107 1.60 3.15 4.21
CA MET A 107 0.40 2.55 3.62
C MET A 107 -0.90 3.26 4.04
N VAL A 108 -0.92 3.89 5.23
CA VAL A 108 -2.00 4.81 5.65
C VAL A 108 -1.97 6.11 4.83
N GLY A 109 -0.80 6.40 4.27
CA GLY A 109 -0.46 7.59 3.53
C GLY A 109 -0.99 7.69 2.14
N LYS A 110 -2.07 8.44 1.99
CA LYS A 110 -2.52 8.88 0.68
C LYS A 110 -1.61 10.01 0.22
N ILE A 111 -0.53 9.67 -0.46
CA ILE A 111 0.14 10.62 -1.35
C ILE A 111 -0.89 10.93 -2.45
N MET A 112 -1.70 11.96 -2.22
CA MET A 112 -2.76 12.47 -3.09
C MET A 112 -3.99 11.55 -3.27
N LYS A 113 -4.88 11.47 -2.26
CA LYS A 113 -6.24 10.96 -2.49
C LYS A 113 -7.01 11.98 -3.34
N THR A 114 -7.08 11.79 -4.65
CA THR A 114 -7.82 12.70 -5.55
C THR A 114 -9.30 12.31 -5.72
N SER A 115 -9.70 11.11 -5.28
CA SER A 115 -11.07 10.59 -5.37
C SER A 115 -11.35 9.54 -4.27
N ASN A 116 -12.62 9.42 -3.86
CA ASN A 116 -13.07 8.37 -2.94
C ASN A 116 -13.23 7.01 -3.65
N THR A 117 -13.33 5.92 -2.91
CA THR A 117 -13.46 4.56 -3.45
C THR A 117 -14.67 4.37 -4.37
N PRO A 118 -15.91 4.79 -4.02
CA PRO A 118 -17.06 4.70 -4.92
C PRO A 118 -16.84 5.36 -6.29
N ASP A 119 -16.25 6.56 -6.32
CA ASP A 119 -15.96 7.27 -7.57
C ASP A 119 -14.93 6.51 -8.43
N ARG A 120 -13.89 5.95 -7.80
CA ARG A 120 -12.89 5.13 -8.48
C ARG A 120 -13.51 3.86 -9.09
N LEU A 121 -14.36 3.18 -8.33
CA LEU A 121 -15.05 1.97 -8.79
C LEU A 121 -15.97 2.28 -9.97
N LYS A 122 -16.71 3.38 -9.91
CA LYS A 122 -17.58 3.83 -11.00
C LYS A 122 -16.81 4.07 -12.30
N VAL A 123 -15.63 4.70 -12.24
CA VAL A 123 -14.76 4.90 -13.42
C VAL A 123 -14.31 3.56 -14.02
N GLN A 124 -14.16 2.53 -13.19
CA GLN A 124 -13.79 1.17 -13.62
C GLN A 124 -15.01 0.33 -14.07
N GLY A 125 -16.21 0.91 -14.11
CA GLY A 125 -17.44 0.22 -14.50
C GLY A 125 -18.15 -0.54 -13.37
N TYR A 126 -17.67 -0.41 -12.13
CA TYR A 126 -18.31 -1.00 -10.95
C TYR A 126 -19.26 0.01 -10.31
N TYR A 127 -20.55 -0.14 -10.58
CA TYR A 127 -21.61 0.72 -10.05
C TYR A 127 -22.18 0.16 -8.75
N LEU A 128 -21.56 0.50 -7.61
CA LEU A 128 -21.93 -0.02 -6.29
C LEU A 128 -23.42 0.19 -5.97
N GLN A 129 -24.00 1.36 -6.28
CA GLN A 129 -25.43 1.59 -6.05
C GLN A 129 -26.32 0.56 -6.74
N SER A 130 -25.97 0.14 -7.96
CA SER A 130 -26.72 -0.88 -8.69
C SER A 130 -26.65 -2.22 -7.99
N VAL A 131 -25.46 -2.61 -7.52
CA VAL A 131 -25.24 -3.85 -6.75
C VAL A 131 -26.06 -3.84 -5.46
N LEU A 132 -26.08 -2.71 -4.73
CA LEU A 132 -26.88 -2.55 -3.52
C LEU A 132 -28.39 -2.63 -3.81
N ASN A 133 -28.84 -2.01 -4.90
CA ASN A 133 -30.25 -2.07 -5.30
C ASN A 133 -30.68 -3.48 -5.70
N GLU A 134 -29.81 -4.24 -6.36
CA GLU A 134 -30.05 -5.65 -6.74
C GLU A 134 -30.04 -6.58 -5.53
N ALA A 135 -29.18 -6.30 -4.54
CA ALA A 135 -29.17 -7.04 -3.29
C ALA A 135 -30.51 -6.88 -2.53
N GLY A 136 -31.18 -5.72 -2.65
CA GLY A 136 -32.49 -5.48 -2.01
C GLY A 136 -32.45 -5.72 -0.49
N ASP A 137 -33.49 -6.35 0.06
CA ASP A 137 -33.56 -6.78 1.47
C ASP A 137 -32.79 -8.08 1.75
N ALA A 138 -31.93 -8.55 0.84
CA ALA A 138 -31.12 -9.75 1.07
C ALA A 138 -30.16 -9.51 2.23
N SER A 139 -30.63 -9.91 3.41
CA SER A 139 -30.03 -9.80 4.76
C SER A 139 -28.62 -10.40 4.95
N SER A 140 -27.86 -10.65 3.87
CA SER A 140 -26.59 -11.37 3.95
C SER A 140 -25.49 -10.88 3.00
N ALA A 141 -25.66 -9.77 2.29
CA ALA A 141 -24.60 -9.27 1.39
C ALA A 141 -23.53 -8.52 2.21
N THR A 142 -22.40 -9.17 2.48
CA THR A 142 -21.24 -8.56 3.13
C THR A 142 -20.16 -8.24 2.09
N THR A 143 -19.67 -7.00 2.08
CA THR A 143 -18.48 -6.62 1.32
C THR A 143 -17.24 -6.88 2.17
N VAL A 144 -16.27 -7.61 1.62
CA VAL A 144 -15.04 -7.97 2.33
C VAL A 144 -13.82 -7.37 1.64
N ASP A 145 -13.05 -6.55 2.36
CA ASP A 145 -11.78 -5.96 1.90
C ASP A 145 -10.59 -6.80 2.41
N ILE A 146 -10.11 -7.71 1.56
CA ILE A 146 -9.04 -8.66 1.87
C ILE A 146 -7.68 -7.99 1.74
N GLY A 147 -6.90 -7.99 2.83
CA GLY A 147 -5.68 -7.21 2.91
C GLY A 147 -5.94 -5.71 3.05
N GLY A 148 -7.15 -5.32 3.49
CA GLY A 148 -7.64 -3.95 3.49
C GLY A 148 -6.98 -2.99 4.48
N GLY A 149 -5.99 -3.44 5.26
CA GLY A 149 -5.29 -2.60 6.24
C GLY A 149 -6.25 -2.01 7.27
N ARG A 150 -6.39 -0.68 7.29
CA ARG A 150 -7.31 0.03 8.20
C ARG A 150 -8.70 0.25 7.59
N GLY A 151 -9.04 -0.41 6.49
CA GLY A 151 -10.39 -0.43 5.93
C GLY A 151 -10.80 0.85 5.22
N GLU A 152 -9.86 1.72 4.84
CA GLU A 152 -10.16 2.98 4.18
C GLU A 152 -11.06 2.85 2.94
N PRO A 153 -10.94 1.79 2.11
CA PRO A 153 -11.89 1.57 1.02
C PRO A 153 -13.33 1.39 1.51
N LEU A 154 -13.54 0.58 2.54
CA LEU A 154 -14.87 0.33 3.11
C LEU A 154 -15.41 1.53 3.88
N LEU A 155 -14.55 2.32 4.54
CA LEU A 155 -14.95 3.55 5.20
C LEU A 155 -15.44 4.60 4.21
N ASP A 156 -14.81 4.72 3.03
CA ASP A 156 -15.32 5.56 1.94
C ASP A 156 -16.69 5.08 1.44
N ILE A 157 -16.88 3.76 1.33
CA ILE A 157 -18.14 3.16 0.93
C ILE A 157 -19.21 3.47 1.99
N LYS A 158 -18.93 3.25 3.28
CA LYS A 158 -19.83 3.60 4.39
C LYS A 158 -20.21 5.07 4.40
N ALA A 159 -19.27 5.96 4.08
CA ALA A 159 -19.55 7.39 4.00
C ALA A 159 -20.47 7.76 2.82
N ALA A 160 -20.36 7.06 1.69
CA ALA A 160 -21.20 7.27 0.50
C ALA A 160 -22.55 6.55 0.57
N TYR A 161 -22.64 5.46 1.33
CA TYR A 161 -23.82 4.62 1.52
C TYR A 161 -24.10 4.44 3.03
N PRO A 162 -24.65 5.49 3.71
CA PRO A 162 -24.84 5.49 5.16
C PRO A 162 -25.77 4.39 5.68
N GLU A 163 -26.62 3.84 4.82
CA GLU A 163 -27.55 2.74 5.09
C GLU A 163 -26.86 1.42 5.44
N LEU A 164 -25.64 1.18 4.94
CA LEU A 164 -24.87 -0.03 5.19
C LEU A 164 -24.48 -0.13 6.66
N GLN A 165 -24.76 -1.23 7.33
CA GLN A 165 -24.34 -1.45 8.71
C GLN A 165 -22.87 -1.85 8.78
N ALA A 166 -22.25 -1.73 9.97
CA ALA A 166 -20.88 -2.17 10.17
C ALA A 166 -20.70 -3.69 9.93
N SER A 167 -21.77 -4.48 10.10
CA SER A 167 -21.81 -5.91 9.77
C SER A 167 -21.75 -6.20 8.27
N ASP A 168 -22.10 -5.21 7.43
CA ASP A 168 -22.17 -5.37 5.98
C ASP A 168 -20.80 -5.10 5.33
N LEU A 169 -19.83 -4.64 6.14
CA LEU A 169 -18.51 -4.20 5.72
C LEU A 169 -17.45 -4.86 6.60
N ALA A 170 -16.70 -5.82 6.05
CA ALA A 170 -15.68 -6.55 6.78
C ALA A 170 -14.28 -6.27 6.21
N VAL A 171 -13.34 -5.83 7.04
CA VAL A 171 -11.93 -5.67 6.69
C VAL A 171 -11.17 -6.89 7.18
N GLN A 172 -10.37 -7.49 6.31
CA GLN A 172 -9.47 -8.58 6.65
C GLN A 172 -8.02 -8.10 6.62
N ALA A 173 -7.34 -8.10 7.76
CA ALA A 173 -5.97 -7.60 7.88
C ALA A 173 -5.07 -8.53 8.70
N PHE A 174 -3.79 -8.61 8.30
CA PHE A 174 -2.75 -9.39 8.99
C PHE A 174 -2.03 -8.57 10.10
N ASN A 175 -2.18 -7.24 10.09
CA ASN A 175 -1.47 -6.36 11.02
C ASN A 175 -2.07 -6.46 12.43
N GLN A 176 -1.30 -7.01 13.37
CA GLN A 176 -1.71 -7.21 14.78
C GLN A 176 -1.91 -5.91 15.56
N ASP A 177 -1.35 -4.79 15.09
CA ASP A 177 -1.53 -3.48 15.72
C ASP A 177 -2.87 -2.82 15.36
N ILE A 178 -3.61 -3.40 14.40
CA ILE A 178 -4.97 -2.99 14.09
C ILE A 178 -5.90 -3.80 14.99
N ILE A 179 -6.31 -3.19 16.10
CA ILE A 179 -7.17 -3.83 17.11
C ILE A 179 -8.65 -3.61 16.79
N GLU A 180 -8.98 -2.43 16.26
CA GLU A 180 -10.33 -2.05 15.86
C GLU A 180 -10.32 -1.05 14.70
N VAL A 181 -11.40 -1.04 13.92
CA VAL A 181 -11.66 -0.02 12.91
C VAL A 181 -13.10 0.45 13.08
N SER A 182 -13.31 1.66 13.58
CA SER A 182 -14.66 2.20 13.80
C SER A 182 -15.43 2.33 12.49
N GLY A 183 -16.64 1.78 12.45
CA GLY A 183 -17.55 1.84 11.30
C GLY A 183 -17.54 0.62 10.38
N VAL A 184 -16.66 -0.35 10.61
CA VAL A 184 -16.58 -1.63 9.87
C VAL A 184 -16.24 -2.78 10.82
N THR A 185 -16.52 -4.01 10.41
CA THR A 185 -16.12 -5.21 11.15
C THR A 185 -14.67 -5.56 10.82
N LEU A 186 -13.82 -5.71 11.83
CA LEU A 186 -12.44 -6.20 11.63
C LEU A 186 -12.38 -7.71 11.83
N ALA A 187 -11.82 -8.42 10.86
CA ALA A 187 -11.43 -9.82 10.95
C ALA A 187 -9.92 -9.93 10.77
N THR A 188 -9.26 -10.69 11.64
CA THR A 188 -7.86 -11.07 11.41
C THR A 188 -7.79 -11.88 10.12
N TRP A 189 -6.73 -11.81 9.33
CA TRP A 189 -6.55 -12.71 8.19
C TRP A 189 -5.07 -12.99 7.95
N ASN A 190 -4.73 -14.28 7.78
CA ASN A 190 -3.40 -14.73 7.43
C ASN A 190 -3.47 -15.63 6.19
N TYR A 191 -2.98 -15.14 5.05
CA TYR A 191 -2.96 -15.89 3.78
C TYR A 191 -2.10 -17.17 3.81
N LYS A 192 -1.27 -17.34 4.84
CA LYS A 192 -0.41 -18.51 5.02
C LYS A 192 -1.05 -19.62 5.86
N GLU A 193 -2.21 -19.36 6.47
CA GLU A 193 -2.93 -20.35 7.26
C GLU A 193 -3.94 -21.10 6.37
N GLU A 194 -3.83 -22.43 6.35
CA GLU A 194 -4.61 -23.32 5.47
C GLU A 194 -6.09 -23.42 5.88
N HIS A 195 -6.46 -22.92 7.07
CA HIS A 195 -7.79 -23.06 7.67
C HIS A 195 -8.32 -21.72 8.14
N TRP A 196 -8.90 -20.95 7.21
CA TRP A 196 -9.66 -19.76 7.54
C TRP A 196 -11.17 -20.08 7.54
N PRO A 197 -11.97 -19.70 8.55
CA PRO A 197 -13.39 -20.10 8.67
C PRO A 197 -14.30 -19.61 7.53
N TRP A 198 -13.79 -18.79 6.60
CA TRP A 198 -14.55 -18.28 5.46
C TRP A 198 -14.13 -18.88 4.10
N ASN A 199 -13.19 -19.83 4.06
CA ASN A 199 -12.56 -20.28 2.82
C ASN A 199 -13.34 -21.29 1.96
N THR A 200 -14.55 -21.72 2.30
CA THR A 200 -15.17 -22.85 1.57
C THR A 200 -16.67 -22.79 1.29
N HIS A 201 -17.44 -21.77 1.67
CA HIS A 201 -18.89 -21.84 1.48
C HIS A 201 -19.51 -21.13 0.26
N TRP A 202 -18.74 -20.34 -0.51
CA TRP A 202 -19.31 -19.50 -1.58
C TRP A 202 -18.68 -19.64 -2.97
N LEU A 203 -17.67 -20.50 -3.16
CA LEU A 203 -17.08 -20.79 -4.48
C LEU A 203 -17.61 -22.09 -5.13
N GLN A 204 -18.70 -22.65 -4.62
CA GLN A 204 -19.38 -23.83 -5.19
C GLN A 204 -20.89 -23.63 -5.42
N GLN A 205 -21.30 -22.47 -5.93
CA GLN A 205 -22.62 -22.33 -6.57
C GLN A 205 -22.47 -21.67 -7.94
#